data_AF-A0A7S3W2D5-F1
#
_entry.id   AF-A0A7S3W2D5-F1
#
_cell.length_a   1.000
_cell.length_b   1.000
_cell.length_c   1.000
_cell.angle_alpha   90.00
_cell.angle_beta   90.00
_cell.angle_gamma   90.00
#
_symmetry.space_group_name_H-M   'P 1'
#
loop_
_entity.id
_entity.type
_entity.pdbx_description
1 polymer ?
#
loop_
_entity_poly.entity_id
_entity_poly.type
_entity_poly.pdbx_seq_one_letter_code
_entity_poly.pdbx_strand_id
1 'polypeptide(L)'
;RLERVATSVLEPDEFAVGRVNGSMLSDARERQLAPLRRAGEEAPTQLVTNCRVLAEGVDLPSVDLVVFADAKQSHVDILQCMGRASRIAPGKEFGYILVPVSEAAAEGGAHGRATAVLRAYAEQDAEFREALAALVSGEARAGRPLDYSEWPEALRSVLLLPDRGDV
;
A
#
# COMPACT_ATOMS: atom_id res chain seq x y z
N ARG A 1 -2.16 8.89 10.52
CA ARG A 1 -3.12 8.93 9.38
C ARG A 1 -3.38 7.53 8.84
N LEU A 2 -2.35 6.73 8.50
CA LEU A 2 -2.52 5.38 7.98
C LEU A 2 -2.91 4.31 9.01
N GLU A 3 -2.46 4.42 10.26
CA GLU A 3 -2.98 3.55 11.34
C GLU A 3 -4.50 3.66 11.40
N ARG A 4 -5.07 4.89 11.30
CA ARG A 4 -6.53 5.07 11.18
C ARG A 4 -7.09 4.35 9.96
N VAL A 5 -6.52 4.51 8.76
CA VAL A 5 -7.03 3.81 7.55
C VAL A 5 -6.95 2.28 7.67
N ALA A 6 -5.91 1.77 8.33
CA ALA A 6 -5.65 0.33 8.49
C ALA A 6 -6.51 -0.32 9.60
N THR A 7 -6.88 0.45 10.63
CA THR A 7 -7.67 -0.04 11.79
C THR A 7 -9.10 0.49 11.85
N SER A 8 -9.47 1.48 11.02
CA SER A 8 -10.84 1.99 10.92
C SER A 8 -11.72 1.01 10.15
N VAL A 9 -12.92 0.76 10.66
CA VAL A 9 -14.07 0.54 9.79
C VAL A 9 -14.16 1.78 8.91
N LEU A 10 -14.08 1.63 7.59
CA LEU A 10 -14.10 2.76 6.64
C LEU A 10 -15.43 3.51 6.78
N GLU A 11 -15.49 4.49 7.68
CA GLU A 11 -16.66 5.33 7.85
C GLU A 11 -16.81 6.23 6.62
N PRO A 12 -17.99 6.31 5.99
CA PRO A 12 -18.19 7.00 4.71
C PRO A 12 -17.74 8.48 4.71
N ASP A 13 -17.73 9.11 5.88
CA ASP A 13 -17.49 10.56 6.04
C ASP A 13 -16.00 10.93 6.19
N GLU A 14 -15.08 9.95 6.33
CA GLU A 14 -13.64 10.24 6.48
C GLU A 14 -12.92 10.43 5.13
N PHE A 15 -13.54 9.98 4.03
CA PHE A 15 -12.95 10.00 2.70
C PHE A 15 -13.85 10.64 1.65
N ALA A 16 -13.26 11.49 0.83
CA ALA A 16 -13.86 11.85 -0.44
C ALA A 16 -13.54 10.76 -1.47
N VAL A 17 -14.59 10.11 -1.99
CA VAL A 17 -14.46 8.97 -2.91
C VAL A 17 -14.72 9.40 -4.36
N GLY A 18 -13.80 9.04 -5.25
CA GLY A 18 -13.91 9.27 -6.69
C GLY A 18 -13.75 7.99 -7.51
N ARG A 19 -14.18 8.04 -8.77
CA ARG A 19 -13.99 6.93 -9.74
C ARG A 19 -13.51 7.48 -11.07
N VAL A 20 -12.61 6.74 -11.70
CA VAL A 20 -12.17 7.02 -13.08
C VAL A 20 -12.31 5.74 -13.93
N ASN A 21 -12.93 5.84 -15.09
CA ASN A 21 -13.05 4.74 -16.06
C ASN A 21 -12.84 5.24 -17.50
N GLY A 22 -12.76 4.31 -18.46
CA GLY A 22 -12.38 4.61 -19.84
C GLY A 22 -13.48 5.26 -20.69
N SER A 23 -14.74 5.29 -20.21
CA SER A 23 -15.84 5.95 -20.91
C SER A 23 -16.02 7.41 -20.48
N MET A 24 -15.26 7.89 -19.48
CA MET A 24 -15.30 9.28 -19.04
C MET A 24 -14.62 10.21 -20.05
N LEU A 25 -15.27 11.34 -20.31
CA LEU A 25 -14.67 12.46 -21.04
C LEU A 25 -13.51 13.06 -20.23
N SER A 26 -12.57 13.70 -20.93
CA SER A 26 -11.36 14.27 -20.34
C SER A 26 -11.65 15.27 -19.21
N ASP A 27 -12.68 16.09 -19.35
CA ASP A 27 -13.09 17.08 -18.34
C ASP A 27 -13.68 16.40 -17.09
N ALA A 28 -14.54 15.40 -17.27
CA ALA A 28 -15.12 14.62 -16.19
C ALA A 28 -14.03 13.88 -15.40
N ARG A 29 -13.05 13.30 -16.10
CA ARG A 29 -11.87 12.67 -15.48
C ARG A 29 -11.03 13.68 -14.71
N GLU A 30 -10.79 14.86 -15.27
CA GLU A 30 -10.01 15.91 -14.61
C GLU A 30 -10.71 16.41 -13.33
N ARG A 31 -12.04 16.53 -13.31
CA ARG A 31 -12.80 16.87 -12.10
C ARG A 31 -12.61 15.86 -10.97
N GLN A 32 -12.48 14.57 -11.29
CA GLN A 32 -12.23 13.51 -10.29
C GLN A 32 -10.79 13.52 -9.79
N LEU A 33 -9.81 13.90 -10.62
CA LEU A 33 -8.39 13.87 -10.29
C LEU A 33 -7.85 15.19 -9.73
N ALA A 34 -8.52 16.32 -9.97
CA ALA A 34 -8.10 17.62 -9.47
C ALA A 34 -7.92 17.69 -7.94
N PRO A 35 -8.78 17.05 -7.11
CA PRO A 35 -8.58 17.00 -5.67
C PRO A 35 -7.29 16.28 -5.29
N LEU A 36 -6.96 15.16 -5.95
CA LEU A 36 -5.73 14.42 -5.69
C LEU A 36 -4.49 15.26 -5.95
N ARG A 37 -4.51 16.19 -6.92
CA ARG A 37 -3.35 17.05 -7.22
C ARG A 37 -3.10 18.14 -6.18
N ARG A 38 -4.11 18.49 -5.37
CA ARG A 38 -4.01 19.50 -4.32
C ARG A 38 -3.72 18.81 -2.99
N ALA A 39 -2.46 18.48 -2.74
CA ALA A 39 -2.05 17.98 -1.43
C ALA A 39 -1.94 19.14 -0.43
N GLY A 40 -2.53 18.97 0.76
CA GLY A 40 -2.48 19.93 1.87
C GLY A 40 -3.16 19.36 3.12
N GLU A 41 -2.74 19.83 4.31
CA GLU A 41 -3.16 19.27 5.61
C GLU A 41 -4.66 19.42 5.90
N GLU A 42 -5.33 20.39 5.28
CA GLU A 42 -6.76 20.68 5.51
C GLU A 42 -7.72 19.95 4.53
N ALA A 43 -7.19 19.25 3.52
CA ALA A 43 -8.02 18.56 2.54
C ALA A 43 -8.49 17.18 3.05
N PRO A 44 -9.76 16.79 2.82
CA PRO A 44 -10.23 15.45 3.17
C PRO A 44 -9.44 14.40 2.39
N THR A 45 -9.16 13.27 3.04
CA THR A 45 -8.43 12.16 2.43
C THR A 45 -9.20 11.68 1.19
N GLN A 46 -8.52 11.54 0.06
CA GLN A 46 -9.15 11.22 -1.23
C GLN A 46 -8.87 9.76 -1.60
N LEU A 47 -9.91 9.00 -1.93
CA LEU A 47 -9.79 7.64 -2.46
C LEU A 47 -10.33 7.59 -3.89
N VAL A 48 -9.49 7.26 -4.86
CA VAL A 48 -9.92 7.13 -6.26
C VAL A 48 -9.73 5.71 -6.78
N THR A 49 -10.85 5.09 -7.18
CA THR A 49 -10.85 3.78 -7.84
C THR A 49 -10.65 3.96 -9.35
N ASN A 50 -9.88 3.05 -9.97
CA ASN A 50 -9.66 3.09 -11.41
C ASN A 50 -9.49 1.69 -12.02
N CYS A 51 -9.94 1.54 -13.27
CA CYS A 51 -9.75 0.31 -14.06
C CYS A 51 -8.69 0.54 -15.15
N ARG A 52 -7.40 0.51 -14.80
CA ARG A 52 -6.25 0.66 -15.72
C ARG A 52 -6.14 2.01 -16.45
N VAL A 53 -7.02 2.95 -16.15
CA VAL A 53 -7.12 4.27 -16.83
C VAL A 53 -6.21 5.34 -16.24
N LEU A 54 -5.45 4.98 -15.19
CA LEU A 54 -4.41 5.82 -14.60
C LEU A 54 -2.99 5.28 -14.87
N ALA A 55 -2.83 4.35 -15.83
CA ALA A 55 -1.55 3.69 -16.07
C ALA A 55 -0.51 4.60 -16.75
N GLU A 56 -0.90 5.42 -17.74
CA GLU A 56 0.01 6.26 -18.52
C GLU A 56 -0.42 7.74 -18.52
N GLY A 57 0.54 8.67 -18.49
CA GLY A 57 0.33 10.11 -18.67
C GLY A 57 -0.33 10.88 -17.51
N VAL A 58 -0.67 10.23 -16.41
CA VAL A 58 -1.21 10.88 -15.20
C VAL A 58 -0.09 11.06 -14.20
N ASP A 59 0.23 12.30 -13.82
CA ASP A 59 1.15 12.56 -12.72
C ASP A 59 0.38 13.06 -11.50
N LEU A 60 0.46 12.30 -10.41
CA LEU A 60 -0.20 12.53 -9.13
C LEU A 60 0.85 12.32 -8.03
N PRO A 61 1.82 13.23 -7.87
CA PRO A 61 2.95 13.07 -6.94
C PRO A 61 2.51 12.93 -5.48
N SER A 62 1.35 13.48 -5.17
CA SER A 62 0.66 13.44 -3.88
C SER A 62 0.11 12.07 -3.50
N VAL A 63 0.08 11.08 -4.40
CA VAL A 63 -0.36 9.73 -4.07
C VAL A 63 0.66 9.12 -3.11
N ASP A 64 0.18 8.82 -1.90
CA ASP A 64 0.94 8.23 -0.82
C ASP A 64 0.50 6.78 -0.52
N LEU A 65 -0.67 6.33 -1.00
CA LEU A 65 -1.16 4.96 -0.82
C LEU A 65 -1.69 4.37 -2.14
N VAL A 66 -1.28 3.14 -2.43
CA VAL A 66 -1.82 2.32 -3.53
C VAL A 66 -2.44 1.06 -2.98
N VAL A 67 -3.69 0.78 -3.35
CA VAL A 67 -4.44 -0.41 -2.92
C VAL A 67 -4.62 -1.37 -4.10
N PHE A 68 -4.21 -2.61 -3.92
CA PHE A 68 -4.53 -3.70 -4.84
C PHE A 68 -5.88 -4.32 -4.47
N ALA A 69 -6.98 -3.67 -4.90
CA ALA A 69 -8.33 -4.18 -4.66
C ALA A 69 -8.63 -5.47 -5.45
N ASP A 70 -8.08 -5.56 -6.67
CA ASP A 70 -8.14 -6.74 -7.53
C ASP A 70 -6.75 -7.34 -7.77
N ALA A 71 -6.72 -8.66 -7.88
CA ALA A 71 -5.53 -9.44 -8.20
C ALA A 71 -4.94 -9.07 -9.58
N LYS A 72 -3.82 -8.34 -9.57
CA LYS A 72 -3.07 -8.05 -10.79
C LYS A 72 -2.15 -9.20 -11.15
N GLN A 73 -2.19 -9.60 -12.41
CA GLN A 73 -1.33 -10.66 -12.94
C GLN A 73 -0.10 -10.12 -13.67
N SER A 74 -0.09 -8.86 -14.12
CA SER A 74 1.06 -8.28 -14.84
C SER A 74 2.10 -7.74 -13.85
N HIS A 75 3.33 -8.26 -13.92
CA HIS A 75 4.46 -7.77 -13.13
C HIS A 75 4.72 -6.28 -13.40
N VAL A 76 4.69 -5.88 -14.68
CA VAL A 76 4.92 -4.49 -15.09
C VAL A 76 3.84 -3.57 -14.53
N ASP A 77 2.56 -3.98 -14.59
CA ASP A 77 1.45 -3.18 -14.05
C ASP A 77 1.58 -3.00 -12.53
N ILE A 78 2.03 -4.04 -11.82
CA ILE A 78 2.25 -3.99 -10.36
C ILE A 78 3.34 -2.97 -10.05
N LEU A 79 4.50 -3.05 -10.71
CA LEU A 79 5.59 -2.09 -10.52
C LEU A 79 5.18 -0.65 -10.85
N GLN A 80 4.42 -0.45 -11.93
CA GLN A 80 3.91 0.87 -12.30
C GLN A 80 2.94 1.42 -11.26
N CYS A 81 2.06 0.58 -10.70
CA CYS A 81 1.17 0.97 -9.61
C CYS A 81 1.97 1.36 -8.36
N MET A 82 2.93 0.53 -7.94
CA MET A 82 3.82 0.82 -6.80
C MET A 82 4.59 2.12 -7.01
N GLY A 83 5.07 2.36 -8.23
CA GLY A 83 5.75 3.59 -8.64
C GLY A 83 4.93 4.87 -8.50
N ARG A 84 3.60 4.78 -8.26
CA ARG A 84 2.78 5.95 -7.92
C ARG A 84 2.99 6.37 -6.47
N ALA A 85 3.00 5.42 -5.55
CA ALA A 85 3.20 5.68 -4.13
C ALA A 85 4.68 6.01 -3.81
N SER A 86 5.64 5.35 -4.48
CA SER A 86 7.07 5.48 -4.15
C SER A 86 7.77 6.73 -4.70
N ARG A 87 7.12 7.53 -5.55
CA ARG A 87 7.71 8.79 -6.06
C ARG A 87 7.94 9.78 -4.93
N ILE A 88 9.11 10.40 -4.86
CA ILE A 88 9.38 11.47 -3.89
C ILE A 88 8.46 12.67 -4.18
N ALA A 89 7.84 13.21 -3.14
CA ALA A 89 7.01 14.41 -3.21
C ALA A 89 7.19 15.28 -1.95
N PRO A 90 7.08 16.61 -2.05
CA PRO A 90 7.18 17.49 -0.89
C PRO A 90 6.15 17.12 0.18
N GLY A 91 6.60 16.96 1.44
CA GLY A 91 5.75 16.59 2.57
C GLY A 91 5.34 15.11 2.64
N LYS A 92 5.79 14.26 1.70
CA LYS A 92 5.58 12.82 1.77
C LYS A 92 6.77 12.14 2.44
N GLU A 93 6.53 11.59 3.62
CA GLU A 93 7.52 10.81 4.36
C GLU A 93 7.58 9.36 3.86
N PHE A 94 6.41 8.76 3.57
CA PHE A 94 6.30 7.37 3.16
C PHE A 94 5.32 7.17 2.01
N GLY A 95 5.60 6.17 1.18
CA GLY A 95 4.68 5.64 0.17
C GLY A 95 4.25 4.23 0.56
N TYR A 96 2.95 4.01 0.67
CA TYR A 96 2.35 2.77 1.15
C TYR A 96 1.73 1.97 0.02
N ILE A 97 1.84 0.65 0.16
CA ILE A 97 1.24 -0.30 -0.77
C ILE A 97 0.44 -1.30 0.06
N LEU A 98 -0.88 -1.31 -0.14
CA LEU A 98 -1.79 -2.23 0.53
C LEU A 98 -2.09 -3.40 -0.40
N VAL A 99 -1.68 -4.60 0.03
CA VAL A 99 -1.97 -5.86 -0.64
C VAL A 99 -2.81 -6.75 0.29
N PRO A 100 -4.06 -7.06 -0.08
CA PRO A 100 -4.87 -8.00 0.69
C PRO A 100 -4.27 -9.41 0.61
N VAL A 101 -3.83 -9.94 1.75
CA VAL A 101 -3.35 -11.31 1.91
C VAL A 101 -4.35 -12.12 2.73
N SER A 102 -4.55 -13.38 2.36
CA SER A 102 -5.39 -14.31 3.13
C SER A 102 -4.49 -15.18 3.99
N GLU A 103 -4.81 -15.34 5.28
CA GLU A 103 -4.05 -16.20 6.21
C GLU A 103 -4.01 -17.66 5.74
N ALA A 104 -5.04 -18.12 5.04
CA ALA A 104 -5.09 -19.49 4.50
C ALA A 104 -4.17 -19.71 3.29
N ALA A 105 -3.63 -18.64 2.69
CA ALA A 105 -2.85 -18.69 1.47
C ALA A 105 -1.38 -18.39 1.74
N ALA A 106 -0.73 -19.24 2.55
CA ALA A 106 0.71 -19.17 2.82
C ALA A 106 1.54 -19.25 1.51
N GLU A 107 0.99 -19.86 0.46
CA GLU A 107 1.51 -19.79 -0.91
C GLU A 107 0.35 -19.57 -1.89
N GLY A 108 0.35 -18.45 -2.63
CA GLY A 108 -0.46 -18.33 -3.85
C GLY A 108 -1.92 -17.92 -3.70
N GLY A 109 -2.24 -17.01 -2.78
CA GLY A 109 -3.55 -16.33 -2.77
C GLY A 109 -3.78 -15.50 -4.05
N ALA A 110 -4.98 -14.93 -4.21
CA ALA A 110 -5.33 -14.12 -5.40
C ALA A 110 -4.27 -13.03 -5.71
N HIS A 111 -3.67 -12.43 -4.67
CA HIS A 111 -2.62 -11.42 -4.77
C HIS A 111 -1.18 -11.96 -4.69
N GLY A 112 -0.96 -13.26 -4.91
CA GLY A 112 0.36 -13.90 -4.79
C GLY A 112 1.43 -13.24 -5.67
N ARG A 113 1.07 -12.80 -6.89
CA ARG A 113 2.00 -12.08 -7.76
C ARG A 113 2.41 -10.71 -7.20
N ALA A 114 1.47 -9.93 -6.65
CA ALA A 114 1.79 -8.65 -6.02
C ALA A 114 2.71 -8.85 -4.80
N THR A 115 2.42 -9.87 -3.98
CA THR A 115 3.24 -10.26 -2.82
C THR A 115 4.66 -10.65 -3.25
N ALA A 116 4.80 -11.41 -4.34
CA ALA A 116 6.10 -11.80 -4.87
C ALA A 116 6.91 -10.61 -5.38
N VAL A 117 6.28 -9.66 -6.10
CA VAL A 117 6.95 -8.44 -6.56
C VAL A 117 7.40 -7.58 -5.37
N LEU A 118 6.56 -7.42 -4.36
CA LEU A 118 6.91 -6.67 -3.15
C LEU A 118 8.08 -7.31 -2.40
N ARG A 119 8.07 -8.64 -2.27
CA ARG A 119 9.19 -9.38 -1.68
C ARG A 119 10.49 -9.13 -2.45
N ALA A 120 10.47 -9.26 -3.77
CA ALA A 120 11.65 -9.02 -4.61
C ALA A 120 12.16 -7.57 -4.52
N TYR A 121 11.25 -6.60 -4.39
CA TYR A 121 11.62 -5.20 -4.16
C TYR A 121 12.27 -5.02 -2.79
N ALA A 122 11.69 -5.62 -1.74
CA ALA A 122 12.21 -5.54 -0.39
C ALA A 122 13.55 -6.28 -0.21
N GLU A 123 13.82 -7.33 -0.99
CA GLU A 123 15.11 -8.03 -1.01
C GLU A 123 16.27 -7.17 -1.53
N GLN A 124 15.99 -6.11 -2.27
CA GLN A 124 17.00 -5.14 -2.72
C GLN A 124 17.40 -4.15 -1.61
N ASP A 125 16.63 -4.09 -0.52
CA ASP A 125 16.90 -3.24 0.63
C ASP A 125 17.71 -4.02 1.67
N ALA A 126 18.95 -3.58 1.90
CA ALA A 126 19.86 -4.23 2.83
C ALA A 126 19.38 -4.16 4.29
N GLU A 127 18.81 -3.02 4.70
CA GLU A 127 18.29 -2.80 6.05
C GLU A 127 17.07 -3.69 6.30
N PHE A 128 16.14 -3.72 5.35
CA PHE A 128 14.96 -4.58 5.45
C PHE A 128 15.33 -6.07 5.49
N ARG A 129 16.27 -6.50 4.64
CA ARG A 129 16.77 -7.89 4.62
C ARG A 129 17.41 -8.27 5.95
N GLU A 130 18.19 -7.39 6.55
CA GLU A 130 18.81 -7.62 7.86
C GLU A 130 17.76 -7.70 8.97
N ALA A 131 16.74 -6.84 8.92
CA ALA A 131 15.63 -6.87 9.85
C ALA A 131 14.82 -8.17 9.73
N LEU A 132 14.53 -8.65 8.50
CA LEU A 132 13.91 -9.97 8.29
C LEU A 132 14.78 -11.12 8.84
N ALA A 133 16.09 -11.09 8.61
CA ALA A 133 16.99 -12.11 9.13
C ALA A 133 17.05 -12.12 10.68
N ALA A 134 16.97 -10.94 11.29
CA ALA A 134 16.90 -10.78 12.74
C ALA A 134 15.58 -11.33 13.31
N LEU A 135 14.45 -11.10 12.63
CA LEU A 135 13.15 -11.66 13.00
C LEU A 135 13.20 -13.20 12.99
N VAL A 136 13.62 -13.81 11.88
CA VAL A 136 13.70 -15.28 11.72
C VAL A 136 14.64 -15.89 12.77
N SER A 137 15.78 -15.24 13.02
CA SER A 137 16.73 -15.68 14.04
C SER A 137 16.16 -15.57 15.46
N GLY A 138 15.38 -14.52 15.72
CA GLY A 138 14.69 -14.30 16.99
C GLY A 138 13.64 -15.38 17.25
N GLU A 139 12.80 -15.68 16.26
CA GLU A 139 11.81 -16.77 16.33
C GLU A 139 12.46 -18.13 16.56
N ALA A 140 13.55 -18.43 15.83
CA ALA A 140 14.29 -19.68 15.99
C ALA A 140 14.87 -19.84 17.41
N ARG A 141 15.34 -18.75 18.02
CA ARG A 141 15.83 -18.75 19.41
C ARG A 141 14.71 -18.88 20.43
N ALA A 142 13.57 -18.23 20.19
CA ALA A 142 12.41 -18.27 21.07
C ALA A 142 11.64 -19.60 20.97
N GLY A 143 11.78 -20.32 19.86
CA GLY A 143 11.00 -21.53 19.58
C GLY A 143 9.52 -21.26 19.30
N ARG A 144 9.16 -19.99 19.06
CA ARG A 144 7.81 -19.50 18.78
C ARG A 144 7.86 -18.31 17.82
N PRO A 145 6.76 -17.99 17.12
CA PRO A 145 6.61 -16.71 16.46
C PRO A 145 6.78 -15.55 17.46
N LEU A 146 7.44 -14.49 17.02
CA LEU A 146 7.63 -13.27 17.81
C LEU A 146 6.38 -12.39 17.73
N ASP A 147 6.00 -11.82 18.86
CA ASP A 147 4.91 -10.86 18.95
C ASP A 147 5.30 -9.58 18.21
N TYR A 148 4.33 -8.82 17.71
CA TYR A 148 4.62 -7.62 16.90
C TYR A 148 5.51 -6.62 17.66
N SER A 149 5.37 -6.50 18.99
CA SER A 149 6.24 -5.65 19.83
C SER A 149 7.70 -6.12 19.90
N GLU A 150 7.98 -7.39 19.64
CA GLU A 150 9.31 -8.00 19.64
C GLU A 150 10.01 -7.87 18.27
N TRP A 151 9.30 -7.40 17.24
CA TRP A 151 9.87 -7.28 15.90
C TRP A 151 10.93 -6.17 15.82
N PRO A 152 11.95 -6.34 14.95
CA PRO A 152 12.92 -5.29 14.63
C PRO A 152 12.23 -3.98 14.25
N GLU A 153 12.75 -2.86 14.76
CA GLU A 153 12.17 -1.51 14.55
C GLU A 153 12.01 -1.18 13.06
N ALA A 154 13.00 -1.53 12.23
CA ALA A 154 12.94 -1.33 10.79
C ALA A 154 11.77 -2.07 10.11
N LEU A 155 11.29 -3.19 10.66
CA LEU A 155 10.08 -3.84 10.17
C LEU A 155 8.82 -3.17 10.71
N ARG A 156 8.80 -2.78 11.99
CA ARG A 156 7.64 -2.13 12.61
C ARG A 156 7.35 -0.74 12.02
N SER A 157 8.37 -0.03 11.54
CA SER A 157 8.21 1.28 10.91
C SER A 157 7.61 1.21 9.49
N VAL A 158 7.75 0.07 8.80
CA VAL A 158 7.34 -0.07 7.39
C VAL A 158 6.22 -1.07 7.16
N LEU A 159 6.07 -2.09 8.02
CA LEU A 159 5.02 -3.10 7.95
C LEU A 159 3.92 -2.78 8.96
N LEU A 160 2.79 -2.33 8.43
CA LEU A 160 1.54 -2.18 9.16
C LEU A 160 0.72 -3.46 8.97
N LEU A 161 0.56 -4.22 10.05
CA LEU A 161 -0.35 -5.35 10.09
C LEU A 161 -1.66 -4.89 10.76
N PRO A 162 -2.83 -5.32 10.29
CA PRO A 162 -4.07 -5.08 11.02
C PRO A 162 -3.90 -5.65 12.42
N ASP A 163 -4.38 -4.91 13.43
CA ASP A 163 -4.26 -5.26 14.82
C ASP A 163 -4.74 -6.71 14.99
N ARG A 164 -3.83 -7.62 15.32
CA ARG A 164 -4.20 -8.97 15.74
C ARG A 164 -4.76 -8.79 17.12
N GLY A 165 -6.00 -8.30 17.21
CA GLY A 165 -6.68 -8.13 18.47
C GLY A 165 -6.44 -9.39 19.29
N ASP A 166 -5.94 -9.21 20.50
CA ASP A 166 -5.73 -10.29 21.46
C ASP A 166 -7.02 -11.13 21.50
N VAL A 167 -6.98 -12.34 20.93
CA VAL A 167 -8.01 -13.37 21.10
C VAL A 167 -7.52 -14.36 22.14
#